data_AF-A0A9E2QJQ8-F1
#
_entry.id   AF-A0A9E2QJQ8-F1
#
_cell.length_a   1.000
_cell.length_b   1.000
_cell.length_c   1.000
_cell.angle_alpha   90.00
_cell.angle_beta   90.00
_cell.angle_gamma   90.00
#
_symmetry.space_group_name_H-M   'P 1'
#
loop_
_entity.id
_entity.type
_entity.pdbx_description
1 polymer ?
#
loop_
_entity_poly.entity_id
_entity_poly.type
_entity_poly.pdbx_seq_one_letter_code
_entity_poly.pdbx_strand_id
1 'polypeptide(L)'
;MEEKELKWKVPEYPQYARGRNWYIIAAILGILLLAYSVITGNFLFAVIVILAVLISVLSSHNKVEDVEFKLFQDGVKMDNILYPWDKFQAYWIVKEEDKENHYNLGLDLKNVLKTDLYVPIKNYDVKEVEEFVARHLKNNPDRKEEPLSYLIGRKLKI
;
A
#
# COMPACT_ATOMS: atom_id res chain seq x y z
N MET A 1 22.16 -19.28 20.67
CA MET A 1 22.45 -17.98 20.02
C MET A 1 21.10 -17.42 19.67
N GLU A 2 20.68 -16.30 20.27
CA GLU A 2 19.42 -15.64 19.90
C GLU A 2 19.58 -15.05 18.51
N GLU A 3 18.94 -15.66 17.52
CA GLU A 3 18.89 -15.10 16.18
C GLU A 3 18.05 -13.82 16.22
N LYS A 4 18.68 -12.69 15.95
CA LYS A 4 18.04 -11.38 15.93
C LYS A 4 16.97 -11.37 14.83
N GLU A 5 15.70 -11.50 15.21
CA GLU A 5 14.53 -11.33 14.34
C GLU A 5 13.98 -9.90 14.49
N LEU A 6 13.70 -9.21 13.39
CA LEU A 6 12.99 -7.92 13.40
C LEU A 6 11.57 -8.17 12.90
N LYS A 7 10.55 -7.77 13.66
CA LYS A 7 9.14 -8.04 13.31
C LYS A 7 8.26 -6.83 13.58
N TRP A 8 7.58 -6.34 12.55
CA TRP A 8 6.63 -5.24 12.69
C TRP A 8 5.40 -5.43 11.83
N LYS A 9 4.34 -4.72 12.18
CA LYS A 9 3.06 -4.75 11.45
C LYS A 9 3.06 -3.69 10.36
N VAL A 10 2.71 -4.13 9.16
CA VAL A 10 2.71 -3.32 7.95
C VAL A 10 1.32 -3.39 7.33
N PRO A 11 0.71 -2.25 6.95
CA PRO A 11 -0.52 -2.31 6.17
C PRO A 11 -0.22 -2.92 4.79
N GLU A 12 -0.97 -3.96 4.39
CA GLU A 12 -0.77 -4.69 3.12
C GLU A 12 -0.80 -3.76 1.89
N TYR A 13 -1.57 -2.67 1.99
CA TYR A 13 -1.62 -1.60 1.01
C TYR A 13 -1.60 -0.23 1.70
N PRO A 14 -0.96 0.80 1.11
CA PRO A 14 -1.15 2.17 1.58
C PRO A 14 -2.63 2.53 1.54
N GLN A 15 -3.25 2.63 2.72
CA GLN A 15 -4.58 3.20 2.81
C GLN A 15 -4.50 4.70 2.57
N TYR A 16 -4.88 5.11 1.38
CA TYR A 16 -5.39 6.46 1.18
C TYR A 16 -6.81 6.48 1.73
N ALA A 17 -6.95 6.92 2.98
CA ALA A 17 -8.27 7.15 3.57
C ALA A 17 -9.04 8.11 2.65
N ARG A 18 -10.09 7.62 1.98
CA ARG A 18 -10.95 8.47 1.17
C ARG A 18 -11.52 9.55 2.09
N GLY A 19 -11.18 10.81 1.82
CA GLY A 19 -11.61 11.93 2.64
C GLY A 19 -13.13 12.07 2.63
N ARG A 20 -13.70 12.73 3.64
CA ARG A 20 -15.15 12.98 3.74
C ARG A 20 -15.73 13.64 2.47
N ASN A 21 -14.93 14.45 1.78
CA ASN A 21 -15.32 15.11 0.54
C ASN A 21 -15.63 14.13 -0.59
N TRP A 22 -14.91 13.01 -0.69
CA TRP A 22 -15.17 11.98 -1.71
C TRP A 22 -16.59 11.41 -1.56
N TYR A 23 -17.00 11.11 -0.33
CA TYR A 23 -18.35 10.62 -0.03
C TYR A 23 -19.43 11.68 -0.31
N ILE A 24 -19.16 12.95 -0.02
CA ILE A 24 -20.10 14.05 -0.34
C ILE A 24 -20.27 14.18 -1.85
N ILE A 25 -19.17 14.17 -2.62
CA ILE A 25 -19.21 14.24 -4.08
C ILE A 25 -19.94 13.03 -4.66
N ALA A 26 -19.63 11.81 -4.18
CA ALA A 26 -20.29 10.59 -4.61
C ALA A 26 -21.79 10.60 -4.29
N ALA A 27 -22.20 11.13 -3.14
CA ALA A 27 -23.60 11.27 -2.77
C ALA A 27 -24.34 12.26 -3.68
N ILE A 28 -23.74 13.42 -3.96
CA ILE A 28 -24.32 14.42 -4.88
C ILE A 28 -24.47 13.83 -6.28
N LEU A 29 -23.43 13.17 -6.80
CA LEU A 29 -23.48 12.50 -8.11
C LEU A 29 -24.54 11.40 -8.14
N GLY A 30 -24.61 10.56 -7.10
CA GLY A 30 -25.63 9.51 -7.00
C GLY A 30 -27.05 10.07 -7.04
N ILE A 31 -27.33 11.15 -6.30
CA ILE A 31 -28.64 11.81 -6.29
C ILE A 31 -28.97 12.39 -7.67
N LEU A 32 -28.02 13.05 -8.33
CA LEU A 32 -28.21 13.62 -9.67
C LEU A 32 -28.52 12.52 -10.71
N LEU A 33 -27.80 11.40 -10.66
CA LEU A 33 -28.03 10.27 -11.56
C LEU A 33 -29.38 9.59 -11.30
N LEU A 34 -29.81 9.48 -10.04
CA LEU A 34 -31.14 8.99 -9.71
C LEU A 34 -32.24 9.95 -10.18
N ALA A 35 -32.09 11.26 -9.97
CA ALA A 35 -33.03 12.25 -10.50
C ALA A 35 -33.14 12.16 -12.03
N TYR A 36 -32.00 12.02 -12.72
CA TYR A 36 -31.95 11.83 -14.17
C TYR A 36 -32.67 10.54 -14.61
N SER A 37 -32.51 9.45 -13.87
CA SER A 37 -33.20 8.18 -14.15
C SER A 37 -34.72 8.32 -14.09
N VAL A 38 -35.23 9.12 -13.15
CA VAL A 38 -36.68 9.38 -12.99
C VAL A 38 -37.19 10.26 -14.13
N ILE A 39 -36.46 11.32 -14.48
CA ILE A 39 -36.83 12.23 -15.58
C ILE A 39 -36.88 11.49 -16.92
N THR A 40 -35.93 10.58 -17.15
CA THR A 40 -35.87 9.78 -18.38
C THR A 40 -36.80 8.56 -18.36
N GLY A 41 -37.47 8.28 -17.24
CA GLY A 41 -38.28 7.07 -17.06
C GLY A 41 -37.48 5.77 -17.14
N ASN A 42 -36.15 5.83 -17.01
CA ASN A 42 -35.27 4.68 -17.22
C ASN A 42 -35.03 3.94 -15.89
N PHE A 43 -35.93 3.01 -15.59
CA PHE A 43 -35.85 2.18 -14.38
C PHE A 43 -34.57 1.34 -14.31
N LEU A 44 -34.08 0.81 -15.44
CA LEU A 44 -32.84 0.02 -15.46
C LEU A 44 -31.63 0.86 -15.04
N PHE A 45 -31.57 2.11 -15.49
CA PHE A 45 -30.50 3.02 -15.10
C PHE A 45 -30.54 3.30 -13.59
N ALA A 46 -31.73 3.52 -13.01
CA ALA A 46 -31.89 3.71 -11.57
C ALA A 46 -31.34 2.52 -10.77
N VAL A 47 -31.66 1.29 -11.19
CA VAL A 47 -31.18 0.06 -10.53
C VAL A 47 -29.66 -0.05 -10.59
N ILE A 48 -29.05 0.23 -11.75
CA ILE A 48 -27.59 0.22 -11.92
C ILE A 48 -26.92 1.23 -10.98
N VAL A 49 -27.47 2.45 -10.88
CA VAL A 49 -26.95 3.49 -9.99
C VAL A 49 -27.05 3.06 -8.52
N ILE A 50 -28.17 2.47 -8.10
CA ILE A 50 -28.34 1.96 -6.74
C ILE A 50 -27.31 0.86 -6.44
N LEU A 51 -27.13 -0.09 -7.35
CA LEU A 51 -26.15 -1.17 -7.19
C LEU A 51 -24.71 -0.61 -7.10
N ALA A 52 -24.37 0.37 -7.93
CA ALA A 52 -23.06 1.02 -7.89
C ALA A 52 -22.81 1.72 -6.54
N VAL A 53 -23.80 2.44 -6.02
CA VAL A 53 -23.73 3.06 -4.69
C VAL A 53 -23.55 2.00 -3.60
N LEU A 54 -24.34 0.93 -3.64
CA LEU A 54 -24.29 -0.14 -2.65
C LEU A 54 -22.94 -0.86 -2.65
N ILE A 55 -22.41 -1.22 -3.83
CA ILE A 55 -21.08 -1.82 -3.97
C ILE A 55 -20.00 -0.88 -3.44
N SER A 56 -20.11 0.43 -3.72
CA SER A 56 -19.16 1.44 -3.24
C SER A 56 -19.14 1.53 -1.71
N VAL A 57 -20.31 1.51 -1.06
CA VAL A 57 -20.44 1.52 0.41
C VAL A 57 -19.88 0.24 1.04
N LEU A 58 -20.17 -0.92 0.45
CA LEU A 58 -19.64 -2.20 0.93
C LEU A 58 -18.11 -2.28 0.77
N SER A 59 -17.59 -1.83 -0.37
CA SER A 59 -16.14 -1.82 -0.66
C SER A 59 -15.37 -0.83 0.22
N SER A 60 -16.04 0.20 0.74
CA SER A 60 -15.48 1.21 1.65
C SER A 60 -15.12 0.64 3.03
N HIS A 61 -15.66 -0.52 3.42
CA HIS A 61 -15.47 -1.11 4.75
C HIS A 61 -14.33 -2.12 4.84
N ASN A 62 -13.58 -2.33 3.76
CA ASN A 62 -12.39 -3.18 3.78
C ASN A 62 -11.28 -2.47 4.58
N LYS A 63 -11.31 -2.62 5.91
CA LYS A 63 -10.15 -2.38 6.76
C LYS A 63 -9.06 -3.32 6.27
N VAL A 64 -7.99 -2.75 5.75
CA VAL A 64 -6.79 -3.51 5.38
C VAL A 64 -6.32 -4.22 6.65
N GLU A 65 -6.21 -5.55 6.58
CA GLU A 65 -5.63 -6.32 7.66
C GLU A 65 -4.15 -5.93 7.78
N ASP A 66 -3.70 -5.69 9.01
CA ASP A 66 -2.27 -5.46 9.26
C ASP A 66 -1.54 -6.79 9.04
N VAL A 67 -0.63 -6.83 8.07
CA VAL A 67 0.20 -7.99 7.80
C VAL A 67 1.43 -7.98 8.69
N GLU A 68 1.78 -9.12 9.26
CA GLU A 68 3.00 -9.28 10.03
C GLU A 68 4.20 -9.43 9.08
N PHE A 69 5.10 -8.45 9.11
CA PHE A 69 6.33 -8.44 8.34
C PHE A 69 7.51 -8.81 9.25
N LYS A 70 8.31 -9.80 8.86
CA LYS A 70 9.48 -10.25 9.61
C LYS A 70 10.72 -10.33 8.72
N LEU A 71 11.83 -9.80 9.23
CA LEU A 71 13.16 -10.00 8.68
C LEU A 71 13.88 -11.09 9.48
N PHE A 72 14.34 -12.12 8.78
CA PHE A 72 15.08 -13.27 9.31
C PHE A 72 16.40 -13.47 8.56
N GLN A 73 17.27 -14.32 9.08
CA GLN A 73 18.54 -14.67 8.43
C GLN A 73 18.34 -15.32 7.06
N ASP A 74 17.31 -16.17 6.92
CA ASP A 74 17.06 -16.88 5.66
C ASP A 74 16.28 -16.05 4.64
N GLY A 75 15.65 -14.95 5.07
CA GLY A 75 14.86 -14.11 4.17
C GLY A 75 13.84 -13.21 4.86
N VAL A 76 12.87 -12.77 4.07
CA VAL A 76 11.77 -11.92 4.48
C VAL A 76 10.50 -12.76 4.57
N LYS A 77 9.86 -12.79 5.74
CA LYS A 77 8.57 -13.45 5.92
C LYS A 77 7.46 -12.41 5.96
N MET A 78 6.45 -12.60 5.12
CA MET A 78 5.25 -11.77 5.10
C MET A 78 4.05 -12.69 5.31
N ASP A 79 3.32 -12.47 6.40
CA ASP A 79 2.28 -13.37 6.87
C ASP A 79 2.79 -14.83 7.01
N ASN A 80 2.33 -15.76 6.16
CA ASN A 80 2.78 -17.16 6.16
C ASN A 80 3.74 -17.55 5.02
N ILE A 81 4.20 -16.58 4.21
CA ILE A 81 5.08 -16.82 3.06
C ILE A 81 6.50 -16.32 3.37
N LEU A 82 7.50 -17.21 3.21
CA LEU A 82 8.93 -16.85 3.32
C LEU A 82 9.51 -16.61 1.93
N TYR A 83 10.07 -15.42 1.73
CA TYR A 83 10.84 -15.01 0.56
C TYR A 83 12.33 -15.06 0.90
N PRO A 84 13.11 -16.02 0.37
CA PRO A 84 14.54 -16.10 0.63
C PRO A 84 15.30 -14.88 0.10
N TRP A 85 16.42 -14.52 0.73
CA TRP A 85 17.27 -13.40 0.28
C TRP A 85 17.70 -13.51 -1.18
N ASP A 86 17.89 -14.73 -1.67
CA ASP A 86 18.26 -15.01 -3.06
C ASP A 86 17.24 -14.50 -4.08
N LYS A 87 15.97 -14.29 -3.68
CA LYS A 87 14.94 -13.71 -4.56
C LYS A 87 15.03 -12.20 -4.69
N PHE A 88 15.86 -11.53 -3.90
CA PHE A 88 16.01 -10.08 -3.93
C PHE A 88 17.34 -9.69 -4.60
N GLN A 89 17.33 -8.58 -5.34
CA GLN A 89 18.53 -8.05 -6.01
C GLN A 89 19.23 -7.01 -5.16
N ALA A 90 18.45 -6.09 -4.62
CA ALA A 90 18.94 -4.95 -3.89
C ALA A 90 17.87 -4.42 -2.93
N TYR A 91 18.30 -3.55 -2.04
CA TYR A 91 17.41 -2.80 -1.17
C TYR A 91 17.69 -1.30 -1.30
N TRP A 92 16.69 -0.49 -0.95
CA TRP A 92 16.84 0.96 -0.79
C TRP A 92 15.93 1.45 0.33
N ILE A 93 16.27 2.61 0.91
CA ILE A 93 15.47 3.24 1.97
C ILE A 93 15.07 4.63 1.50
N VAL A 94 13.77 4.92 1.53
CA VAL A 94 13.20 6.21 1.13
C VAL A 94 12.58 6.87 2.35
N LYS A 95 12.92 8.14 2.59
CA LYS A 95 12.25 8.97 3.58
C LYS A 95 10.95 9.53 2.98
N GLU A 96 9.83 9.34 3.67
CA GLU A 96 8.55 9.94 3.26
C GLU A 96 8.62 11.46 3.47
N GLU A 97 8.40 12.25 2.41
CA GLU A 97 8.54 13.72 2.47
C GLU A 97 7.48 14.41 3.34
N ASP A 98 6.29 13.81 3.45
CA ASP A 98 5.09 14.41 4.07
C ASP A 98 4.98 14.12 5.59
N LYS A 99 5.87 13.30 6.17
CA LYS A 99 5.84 12.91 7.59
C LYS A 99 7.23 12.82 8.19
N GLU A 100 7.46 13.53 9.31
CA GLU A 100 8.72 13.43 10.05
C GLU A 100 8.94 12.01 10.57
N ASN A 101 10.16 11.49 10.40
CA ASN A 101 10.62 10.17 10.86
C ASN A 101 9.91 8.94 10.26
N HIS A 102 9.27 9.09 9.10
CA HIS A 102 8.70 7.96 8.37
C HIS A 102 9.64 7.51 7.25
N TYR A 103 10.04 6.24 7.30
CA TYR A 103 10.95 5.63 6.33
C TYR A 103 10.33 4.37 5.77
N ASN A 104 10.56 4.13 4.49
CA ASN A 104 10.10 2.95 3.80
C ASN A 104 11.30 2.16 3.28
N LEU A 105 11.27 0.86 3.50
CA LEU A 105 12.20 -0.11 2.94
C LEU A 105 11.65 -0.62 1.60
N GLY A 106 12.39 -0.38 0.53
CA GLY A 106 12.15 -0.99 -0.77
C GLY A 106 13.05 -2.20 -0.99
N LEU A 107 12.50 -3.29 -1.50
CA LEU A 107 13.22 -4.51 -1.87
C LEU A 107 12.92 -4.87 -3.32
N ASP A 108 13.97 -4.93 -4.15
CA ASP A 108 13.88 -5.29 -5.58
C ASP A 108 13.79 -6.81 -5.70
N LEU A 109 12.68 -7.35 -6.21
CA LEU A 109 12.59 -8.79 -6.50
C LEU A 109 13.27 -9.13 -7.85
N LYS A 110 13.94 -10.27 -7.92
CA LYS A 110 14.58 -10.83 -9.14
C LYS A 110 13.61 -11.25 -10.25
N ASN A 111 12.31 -11.02 -10.10
CA ASN A 111 11.30 -11.50 -11.04
C ASN A 111 11.15 -10.60 -12.28
N VAL A 112 10.80 -11.22 -13.41
CA VAL A 112 10.53 -10.55 -14.71
C VAL A 112 9.43 -9.49 -14.61
N LEU A 113 8.49 -9.67 -13.66
CA LEU A 113 7.38 -8.74 -13.41
C LEU A 113 7.77 -7.48 -12.61
N LYS A 114 9.05 -7.31 -12.20
CA LYS A 114 9.56 -6.13 -11.46
C LYS A 114 8.59 -5.59 -10.40
N THR A 115 8.05 -6.48 -9.58
CA THR A 115 7.23 -6.08 -8.44
C THR A 115 8.19 -5.72 -7.32
N ASP A 116 8.21 -4.45 -6.96
CA ASP A 116 9.03 -3.93 -5.87
C ASP A 116 8.24 -4.11 -4.56
N LEU A 117 8.87 -4.68 -3.53
CA LEU A 117 8.25 -4.80 -2.21
C LEU A 117 8.58 -3.55 -1.40
N TYR A 118 7.57 -2.74 -1.10
CA TYR A 118 7.71 -1.47 -0.41
C TYR A 118 7.03 -1.51 0.95
N VAL A 119 7.81 -1.37 2.02
CA VAL A 119 7.38 -1.66 3.38
C VAL A 119 7.71 -0.48 4.30
N PRO A 120 6.73 0.20 4.92
CA PRO A 120 6.99 1.20 5.94
C PRO A 120 7.68 0.57 7.16
N ILE A 121 8.78 1.18 7.58
CA ILE A 121 9.49 0.84 8.81
C ILE A 121 8.71 1.47 9.96
N LYS A 122 8.11 0.63 10.82
CA LYS A 122 7.38 1.07 12.02
C LYS A 122 8.03 0.49 13.27
N ASN A 123 8.14 1.31 14.31
CA ASN A 123 8.61 0.92 15.65
C ASN A 123 10.05 0.39 15.74
N TYR A 124 10.86 0.58 14.70
CA TYR A 124 12.29 0.23 14.66
C TYR A 124 13.13 1.40 14.17
N ASP A 125 14.39 1.48 14.61
CA ASP A 125 15.35 2.43 14.07
C ASP A 125 15.70 2.04 12.63
N VAL A 126 15.68 3.02 11.74
CA VAL A 126 16.04 2.87 10.33
C VAL A 126 17.44 2.29 10.19
N LYS A 127 18.37 2.72 11.05
CA LYS A 127 19.75 2.22 11.03
C LYS A 127 19.82 0.74 11.36
N GLU A 128 19.02 0.28 12.31
CA GLU A 128 18.99 -1.13 12.69
C GLU A 128 18.45 -2.02 11.56
N VAL A 129 17.42 -1.55 10.85
CA VAL A 129 16.88 -2.23 9.67
C VAL A 129 17.89 -2.20 8.52
N GLU A 130 18.53 -1.07 8.29
CA GLU A 130 19.56 -0.90 7.25
C GLU A 130 20.73 -1.86 7.48
N GLU A 131 21.31 -1.88 8.69
CA GLU A 131 22.39 -2.79 9.05
C GLU A 131 21.99 -4.25 8.90
N PHE A 132 20.73 -4.60 9.22
CA PHE A 132 20.25 -5.96 9.06
C PHE A 132 20.18 -6.38 7.60
N VAL A 133 19.60 -5.55 6.74
CA VAL A 133 19.40 -5.85 5.31
C VAL A 133 20.72 -5.74 4.53
N ALA A 134 21.59 -4.79 4.88
CA ALA A 134 22.91 -4.61 4.28
C ALA A 134 23.82 -5.84 4.40
N ARG A 135 23.60 -6.70 5.40
CA ARG A 135 24.32 -7.97 5.53
C ARG A 135 23.94 -9.00 4.46
N HIS A 136 22.77 -8.87 3.84
CA HIS A 136 22.22 -9.85 2.92
C HIS A 136 22.10 -9.32 1.48
N LEU A 137 21.85 -8.02 1.31
CA LEU A 137 21.62 -7.38 0.02
C LEU A 137 22.54 -6.16 -0.15
N LYS A 138 22.85 -5.83 -1.40
CA LYS A 138 23.55 -4.60 -1.74
C LYS A 138 22.57 -3.42 -1.76
N ASN A 139 23.01 -2.27 -1.29
CA ASN A 139 22.26 -1.03 -1.41
C ASN A 139 22.23 -0.59 -2.88
N ASN A 140 21.05 -0.25 -3.41
CA ASN A 140 20.89 0.32 -4.74
C ASN A 140 20.49 1.82 -4.62
N PRO A 141 21.47 2.73 -4.62
CA PRO A 141 21.22 4.16 -4.45
C PRO A 141 20.59 4.84 -5.67
N ASP A 142 20.47 4.14 -6.82
CA ASP A 142 19.88 4.68 -8.04
C ASP A 142 18.34 4.73 -7.96
N ARG A 143 17.74 3.97 -7.04
CA ARG A 143 16.29 3.98 -6.77
C ARG A 143 15.95 4.83 -5.54
N LYS A 144 16.11 6.14 -5.65
CA LYS A 144 15.68 7.11 -4.61
C LYS A 144 14.23 7.58 -4.75
N GLU A 145 13.56 7.20 -5.84
CA GLU A 145 12.24 7.71 -6.17
C GLU A 145 11.16 6.69 -5.75
N GLU A 146 10.13 7.19 -5.06
CA GLU A 146 8.92 6.40 -4.76
C GLU A 146 8.35 5.80 -6.05
N PRO A 147 7.84 4.56 -6.04
CA PRO A 147 7.20 3.98 -7.22
C PRO A 147 6.13 4.94 -7.78
N LEU A 148 6.05 5.04 -9.12
CA LEU A 148 5.11 5.95 -9.77
C LEU A 148 3.65 5.70 -9.31
N SER A 149 3.29 4.45 -8.99
CA SER A 149 1.99 4.09 -8.42
C SER A 149 1.71 4.77 -7.07
N TYR A 150 2.73 4.93 -6.22
CA TYR A 150 2.65 5.65 -4.95
C TYR A 150 2.52 7.16 -5.16
N LEU A 151 3.28 7.72 -6.12
CA LEU A 151 3.17 9.15 -6.48
C LEU A 151 1.80 9.49 -7.06
N ILE A 152 1.25 8.61 -7.89
CA ILE A 152 -0.09 8.74 -8.47
C ILE A 152 -1.15 8.65 -7.36
N GLY A 153 -1.09 7.64 -6.48
CA GLY A 153 -2.01 7.53 -5.34
C GLY A 153 -1.98 8.76 -4.42
N ARG A 154 -0.79 9.32 -4.18
CA ARG A 154 -0.59 10.53 -3.36
C ARG A 154 -1.12 11.80 -4.03
N LYS A 155 -0.92 11.97 -5.34
CA LYS A 155 -1.38 13.15 -6.10
C LYS A 155 -2.87 13.10 -6.45
N LEU A 156 -3.44 11.91 -6.59
CA LEU A 156 -4.88 11.71 -6.81
C LEU A 156 -5.68 11.80 -5.49
N LYS A 157 -5.33 12.75 -4.60
CA LYS A 157 -6.14 13.18 -3.43
C LYS A 157 -7.49 13.81 -3.87
N ILE A 158 -8.26 13.11 -4.71
CA ILE A 158 -9.60 13.48 -5.18
C ILE A 158 -10.58 12.42 -4.68
#